data_AF-A0A3D3SU31-F1
#
_entry.id   AF-A0A3D3SU31-F1
#
_cell.length_a   1.000
_cell.length_b   1.000
_cell.length_c   1.000
_cell.angle_alpha   90.00
_cell.angle_beta   90.00
_cell.angle_gamma   90.00
#
_symmetry.space_group_name_H-M   'P 1'
#
loop_
_entity.id
_entity.type
_entity.pdbx_description
1 polymer ?
#
loop_
_entity_poly.entity_id
_entity_poly.type
_entity_poly.pdbx_seq_one_letter_code
_entity_poly.pdbx_strand_id
1 'polypeptide(L)'
;ACGEKGQDVALYEAVQNLAMELCPQLGLSIPVGKDSLSMRTGWDEAGQKHSVISPVSLVLTAVSPVDDVRHAWTPALRADLGDTVLVLIDLAAGKQRMGGSILAQLLGEFGGETPNLEDPQSLRRLQQVCHEARSHEGLVLAYHDRSDGGLFACLAEMAFAGRSGLTLNLDLLTIDPFAADWGDFKIRPEQVAVQRDELTLKALFNEELGVVVQVTRERRSEFMDILRKHGLSSSAHEIGYANPRDQIEIYRDAKCVFQQPRSRLQESWSKVSFEFASRRDNPALARQAFEALHQTKAPQAYLPEALVRRLSELTEQTGSTRTGESLASPKSAALALSRPRIAILREQGVNGQIEMAAAFEAAGFEAWDVHMTDLLDQRIGLDSMAGLVACGGFSFGDVLGAGNGWAS
;
A
#
# COMPACT_ATOMS: atom_id res chain seq x y z
N ALA A 1 -17.72 -14.09 20.41
CA ALA A 1 -18.61 -13.02 20.86
C ALA A 1 -19.65 -13.60 21.80
N CYS A 2 -20.64 -14.34 21.30
CA CYS A 2 -21.72 -14.87 22.13
C CYS A 2 -21.26 -15.88 23.18
N GLY A 3 -21.44 -15.53 24.45
CA GLY A 3 -21.28 -16.43 25.60
C GLY A 3 -19.92 -16.43 26.29
N GLU A 4 -18.94 -15.66 25.79
CA GLU A 4 -17.69 -15.41 26.51
C GLU A 4 -17.80 -14.14 27.36
N LYS A 5 -17.35 -14.21 28.61
CA LYS A 5 -17.52 -13.12 29.59
C LYS A 5 -16.91 -11.81 29.05
N GLY A 6 -17.73 -10.77 28.92
CA GLY A 6 -17.32 -9.43 28.49
C GLY A 6 -17.29 -9.20 26.97
N GLN A 7 -17.30 -10.25 26.15
CA GLN A 7 -17.20 -10.12 24.68
C GLN A 7 -18.51 -9.57 24.06
N ASP A 8 -19.66 -9.87 24.65
CA ASP A 8 -20.95 -9.35 24.17
C ASP A 8 -21.09 -7.84 24.38
N VAL A 9 -20.59 -7.34 25.53
CA VAL A 9 -20.57 -5.90 25.83
C VAL A 9 -19.59 -5.20 24.89
N ALA A 10 -18.37 -5.73 24.74
CA ALA A 10 -17.37 -5.16 23.83
C ALA A 10 -17.85 -5.13 22.37
N LEU A 11 -18.56 -6.16 21.92
CA LEU A 11 -19.16 -6.18 20.58
C LEU A 11 -20.21 -5.07 20.43
N TYR A 12 -21.12 -4.93 21.41
CA TYR A 12 -22.15 -3.91 21.37
C TYR A 12 -21.55 -2.50 21.36
N GLU A 13 -20.58 -2.22 22.24
CA GLU A 13 -19.88 -0.93 22.30
C GLU A 13 -19.13 -0.63 20.99
N ALA A 14 -18.44 -1.62 20.40
CA ALA A 14 -17.75 -1.43 19.13
C ALA A 14 -18.72 -1.07 18.00
N VAL A 15 -19.86 -1.77 17.90
CA VAL A 15 -20.89 -1.49 16.90
C VAL A 15 -21.54 -0.13 17.13
N GLN A 16 -21.86 0.21 18.37
CA GLN A 16 -22.45 1.51 18.72
C GLN A 16 -21.50 2.65 18.37
N ASN A 17 -20.25 2.59 18.83
CA ASN A 17 -19.24 3.63 18.58
C ASN A 17 -18.99 3.80 17.08
N LEU A 18 -18.90 2.71 16.32
CA LEU A 18 -18.67 2.77 14.89
C LEU A 18 -19.90 3.32 14.13
N ALA A 19 -21.05 2.66 14.28
CA ALA A 19 -22.22 2.87 13.41
C ALA A 19 -23.06 4.07 13.84
N MET A 20 -23.12 4.38 15.14
CA MET A 20 -23.97 5.45 15.68
C MET A 20 -23.19 6.74 15.93
N GLU A 21 -21.86 6.69 16.06
CA GLU A 21 -21.05 7.87 16.37
C GLU A 21 -20.04 8.19 15.26
N LEU A 22 -19.03 7.34 15.04
CA LEU A 22 -17.91 7.63 14.17
C LEU A 22 -18.32 7.77 12.69
N CYS A 23 -18.98 6.76 12.13
CA CYS A 23 -19.38 6.77 10.71
C CYS A 23 -20.33 7.94 10.38
N PRO A 24 -21.39 8.22 11.17
CA PRO A 24 -22.22 9.40 10.97
C PRO A 24 -21.43 10.73 11.04
N GLN A 25 -20.53 10.87 12.03
CA GLN A 25 -19.67 12.05 12.14
C GLN A 25 -18.69 12.22 10.97
N LEU A 26 -18.33 11.13 10.29
CA LEU A 26 -17.48 11.13 9.10
C LEU A 26 -18.26 11.17 7.77
N GLY A 27 -19.57 10.96 7.80
CA GLY A 27 -20.39 10.84 6.59
C GLY A 27 -20.12 9.55 5.82
N LEU A 28 -19.67 8.50 6.52
CA LEU A 28 -19.41 7.18 5.95
C LEU A 28 -20.63 6.28 6.17
N SER A 29 -21.02 5.55 5.12
CA SER A 29 -22.08 4.56 5.19
C SER A 29 -21.52 3.15 5.39
N ILE A 30 -22.27 2.30 6.09
CA ILE A 30 -22.02 0.86 6.19
C ILE A 30 -23.17 0.15 5.46
N PRO A 31 -23.11 0.01 4.12
CA PRO A 31 -24.22 -0.54 3.33
C PRO A 31 -24.31 -2.07 3.36
N VAL A 32 -23.25 -2.74 3.82
CA VAL A 32 -23.14 -4.20 3.85
C VAL A 32 -22.29 -4.61 5.05
N GLY A 33 -22.56 -5.79 5.58
CA GLY A 33 -21.78 -6.38 6.68
C GLY A 33 -22.05 -7.87 6.81
N LYS A 34 -21.22 -8.54 7.62
CA LYS A 34 -21.37 -9.94 8.00
C LYS A 34 -20.78 -10.13 9.40
N ASP A 35 -21.34 -11.07 10.15
CA ASP A 35 -20.83 -11.47 11.46
C ASP A 35 -20.43 -12.95 11.51
N SER A 36 -19.52 -13.26 12.45
CA SER A 36 -19.14 -14.62 12.85
C SER A 36 -18.95 -14.62 14.36
N LEU A 37 -19.90 -15.21 15.10
CA LEU A 37 -20.00 -15.03 16.55
C LEU A 37 -19.34 -16.14 17.38
N SER A 38 -18.90 -17.22 16.74
CA SER A 38 -18.34 -18.42 17.36
C SER A 38 -16.81 -18.55 17.23
N MET A 39 -16.07 -17.43 17.24
CA MET A 39 -14.62 -17.36 17.07
C MET A 39 -13.83 -17.86 18.31
N ARG A 40 -14.03 -19.12 18.66
CA ARG A 40 -13.30 -19.82 19.73
C ARG A 40 -13.02 -21.27 19.34
N THR A 41 -11.98 -21.84 19.91
CA THR A 41 -11.65 -23.26 19.77
C THR A 41 -11.24 -23.81 21.13
N GLY A 42 -11.85 -24.92 21.54
CA GLY A 42 -11.49 -25.62 22.78
C GLY A 42 -11.11 -27.06 22.50
N TRP A 43 -10.14 -27.58 23.24
CA TRP A 43 -9.68 -28.96 23.12
C TRP A 43 -9.25 -29.53 24.48
N ASP A 44 -9.07 -30.84 24.55
CA ASP A 44 -8.48 -31.54 25.70
C ASP A 44 -7.08 -32.01 25.31
N GLU A 45 -6.10 -31.70 26.14
CA GLU A 45 -4.72 -32.15 25.99
C GLU A 45 -4.24 -32.73 27.31
N ALA A 46 -3.91 -34.04 27.31
CA ALA A 46 -3.48 -34.78 28.50
C ALA A 46 -4.43 -34.65 29.71
N GLY A 47 -5.74 -34.58 29.48
CA GLY A 47 -6.76 -34.43 30.53
C GLY A 47 -6.95 -32.99 31.01
N GLN A 48 -6.27 -32.01 30.39
CA GLN A 48 -6.43 -30.58 30.65
C GLN A 48 -7.25 -29.94 29.54
N LYS A 49 -8.24 -29.12 29.93
CA LYS A 49 -9.04 -28.37 28.97
C LYS A 49 -8.32 -27.09 28.58
N HIS A 50 -8.11 -26.91 27.29
CA HIS A 50 -7.54 -25.71 26.69
C HIS A 50 -8.59 -24.97 25.86
N SER A 51 -8.41 -23.66 25.73
CA SER A 51 -9.24 -22.84 24.84
C SER A 51 -8.45 -21.65 24.31
N VAL A 52 -8.66 -21.35 23.03
CA VAL A 52 -8.21 -20.12 22.38
C VAL A 52 -9.44 -19.34 21.93
N ILE A 53 -9.48 -18.06 22.28
CA ILE A 53 -10.60 -17.15 22.02
C ILE A 53 -10.04 -15.99 21.20
N SER A 54 -10.69 -15.68 20.07
CA SER A 54 -10.33 -14.49 19.30
C SER A 54 -10.83 -13.23 20.00
N PRO A 55 -10.10 -12.10 19.94
CA PRO A 55 -10.63 -10.82 20.38
C PRO A 55 -11.83 -10.41 19.52
N VAL A 56 -12.61 -9.41 19.96
CA VAL A 56 -13.56 -8.73 19.08
C VAL A 56 -12.77 -8.18 17.89
N SER A 57 -13.01 -8.76 16.72
CA SER A 57 -12.21 -8.52 15.52
C SER A 57 -13.07 -7.86 14.46
N LEU A 58 -12.91 -6.56 14.32
CA LEU A 58 -13.57 -5.78 13.27
C LEU A 58 -12.64 -5.67 12.07
N VAL A 59 -13.13 -6.06 10.89
CA VAL A 59 -12.46 -5.83 9.61
C VAL A 59 -13.30 -4.86 8.80
N LEU A 60 -12.72 -3.71 8.46
CA LEU A 60 -13.36 -2.68 7.64
C LEU A 60 -12.81 -2.75 6.21
N THR A 61 -13.71 -2.74 5.23
CA THR A 61 -13.35 -2.61 3.81
C THR A 61 -13.99 -1.35 3.26
N ALA A 62 -13.17 -0.38 2.86
CA ALA A 62 -13.62 0.87 2.27
C ALA A 62 -13.67 0.75 0.74
N VAL A 63 -14.73 1.27 0.13
CA VAL A 63 -14.90 1.32 -1.33
C VAL A 63 -15.28 2.75 -1.71
N SER A 64 -14.63 3.29 -2.73
CA SER A 64 -14.93 4.62 -3.28
C SER A 64 -14.78 4.60 -4.79
N PRO A 65 -15.62 5.34 -5.55
CA PRO A 65 -15.29 5.67 -6.93
C PRO A 65 -13.97 6.45 -6.97
N VAL A 66 -13.23 6.27 -8.07
CA VAL A 66 -11.96 6.96 -8.33
C VAL A 66 -12.09 7.67 -9.67
N ASP A 67 -11.96 8.99 -9.66
CA ASP A 67 -12.11 9.82 -10.85
C ASP A 67 -10.97 9.57 -11.87
N ASP A 68 -9.75 9.40 -11.37
CA ASP A 68 -8.57 9.13 -12.19
C ASP A 68 -7.54 8.28 -11.46
N VAL A 69 -7.35 7.05 -11.93
CA VAL A 69 -6.43 6.05 -11.35
C VAL A 69 -4.96 6.43 -11.50
N ARG A 70 -4.60 7.33 -12.44
CA ARG A 70 -3.21 7.70 -12.72
C ARG A 70 -2.57 8.53 -11.62
N HIS A 71 -3.38 9.18 -10.80
CA HIS A 71 -2.92 10.00 -9.69
C HIS A 71 -2.70 9.22 -8.40
N ALA A 72 -2.85 7.88 -8.42
CA ALA A 72 -2.61 7.05 -7.25
C ALA A 72 -1.17 7.24 -6.73
N TRP A 73 -1.04 7.56 -5.44
CA TRP A 73 0.25 7.61 -4.77
C TRP A 73 0.58 6.22 -4.21
N THR A 74 1.87 5.93 -4.11
CA THR A 74 2.37 4.66 -3.57
C THR A 74 3.44 4.93 -2.51
N PRO A 75 3.84 3.93 -1.72
CA PRO A 75 4.96 4.07 -0.78
C PRO A 75 6.32 4.26 -1.45
N ALA A 76 6.44 4.07 -2.77
CA ALA A 76 7.73 4.08 -3.46
C ALA A 76 8.39 5.46 -3.45
N LEU A 77 9.39 5.63 -2.59
CA LEU A 77 10.18 6.86 -2.50
C LEU A 77 10.86 7.20 -3.83
N ARG A 78 10.88 8.49 -4.13
CA ARG A 78 11.55 9.07 -5.29
C ARG A 78 12.85 9.73 -4.87
N ALA A 79 13.96 9.03 -5.08
CA ALA A 79 15.32 9.57 -4.86
C ALA A 79 15.93 10.19 -6.13
N ASP A 80 15.24 10.05 -7.27
CA ASP A 80 15.65 10.50 -8.61
C ASP A 80 15.17 11.92 -8.95
N LEU A 81 14.38 12.55 -8.08
CA LEU A 81 13.79 13.89 -8.27
C LEU A 81 14.49 14.99 -7.47
N GLY A 82 15.76 14.78 -7.09
CA GLY A 82 16.55 15.73 -6.32
C GLY A 82 16.24 15.74 -4.83
N ASP A 83 16.38 16.90 -4.20
CA ASP A 83 16.21 17.05 -2.75
C ASP A 83 14.74 16.92 -2.34
N THR A 84 14.47 15.98 -1.43
CA THR A 84 13.13 15.70 -0.91
C THR A 84 13.08 15.77 0.61
N VAL A 85 11.86 15.80 1.13
CA VAL A 85 11.56 15.70 2.57
C VAL A 85 10.45 14.71 2.80
N LEU A 86 10.46 14.14 4.01
CA LEU A 86 9.39 13.32 4.54
C LEU A 86 8.66 14.10 5.62
N VAL A 87 7.34 14.19 5.46
CA VAL A 87 6.44 14.85 6.41
C VAL A 87 5.53 13.80 7.00
N LEU A 88 5.63 13.59 8.32
CA LEU A 88 4.66 12.83 9.09
C LEU A 88 3.48 13.72 9.42
N ILE A 89 2.26 13.24 9.19
CA ILE A 89 1.01 13.83 9.67
C ILE A 89 0.50 12.91 10.78
N ASP A 90 0.75 13.29 12.04
CA ASP A 90 0.36 12.54 13.24
C ASP A 90 -1.06 12.91 13.70
N LEU A 91 -2.01 12.01 13.50
CA LEU A 91 -3.41 12.25 13.87
C LEU A 91 -3.69 12.02 15.37
N ALA A 92 -2.72 11.50 16.13
CA ALA A 92 -2.86 11.26 17.57
C ALA A 92 -2.33 12.38 18.47
N ALA A 93 -1.95 13.52 17.88
CA ALA A 93 -1.49 14.70 18.62
C ALA A 93 -0.38 14.39 19.64
N GLY A 94 0.57 13.51 19.29
CA GLY A 94 1.72 13.17 20.12
C GLY A 94 1.47 12.18 21.26
N LYS A 95 0.31 11.53 21.37
CA LYS A 95 0.02 10.57 22.46
C LYS A 95 0.91 9.32 22.48
N GLN A 96 1.32 8.83 21.31
CA GLN A 96 2.25 7.71 21.13
C GLN A 96 1.93 6.47 21.97
N ARG A 97 0.65 6.04 21.95
CA ARG A 97 0.18 4.87 22.72
C ARG A 97 0.71 3.55 22.15
N MET A 98 1.07 2.63 23.05
CA MET A 98 1.73 1.35 22.70
C MET A 98 0.83 0.12 22.92
N GLY A 99 -0.38 0.32 23.45
CA GLY A 99 -1.33 -0.74 23.74
C GLY A 99 -1.73 -1.50 22.48
N GLY A 100 -1.59 -2.83 22.52
CA GLY A 100 -1.88 -3.72 21.39
C GLY A 100 -0.85 -3.72 20.27
N SER A 101 0.22 -2.91 20.36
CA SER A 101 1.21 -2.81 19.29
C SER A 101 2.00 -4.10 19.07
N ILE A 102 2.51 -4.27 17.85
CA ILE A 102 3.37 -5.42 17.52
C ILE A 102 4.63 -5.45 18.39
N LEU A 103 5.19 -4.30 18.75
CA LEU A 103 6.35 -4.24 19.64
C LEU A 103 5.98 -4.75 21.04
N ALA A 104 4.85 -4.34 21.60
CA ALA A 104 4.37 -4.83 22.89
C ALA A 104 4.13 -6.35 22.84
N GLN A 105 3.50 -6.84 21.77
CA GLN A 105 3.26 -8.27 21.56
C GLN A 105 4.57 -9.06 21.51
N LEU A 106 5.61 -8.57 20.82
CA LEU A 106 6.92 -9.21 20.75
C LEU A 106 7.64 -9.25 22.11
N LEU A 107 7.36 -8.28 22.98
CA LEU A 107 7.86 -8.25 24.35
C LEU A 107 7.03 -9.11 25.33
N GLY A 108 5.94 -9.72 24.85
CA GLY A 108 5.03 -10.51 25.69
C GLY A 108 4.14 -9.66 26.60
N GLU A 109 3.94 -8.39 26.25
CA GLU A 109 3.14 -7.43 27.00
C GLU A 109 1.97 -6.86 26.17
N PHE A 110 1.01 -6.21 26.82
CA PHE A 110 -0.05 -5.49 26.10
C PHE A 110 0.37 -4.06 25.74
N GLY A 111 1.27 -3.39 26.49
CA GLY A 111 1.75 -2.05 26.15
C GLY A 111 0.90 -0.87 26.64
N GLY A 112 -0.11 -1.10 27.49
CA GLY A 112 -0.87 -0.05 28.16
C GLY A 112 -2.10 0.44 27.37
N GLU A 113 -2.27 1.76 27.26
CA GLU A 113 -3.38 2.39 26.54
C GLU A 113 -3.26 2.12 25.03
N THR A 114 -4.37 1.86 24.34
CA THR A 114 -4.39 1.57 22.90
C THR A 114 -4.55 2.85 22.08
N PRO A 115 -3.96 2.93 20.87
CA PRO A 115 -4.28 3.95 19.88
C PRO A 115 -5.78 4.17 19.68
N ASN A 116 -6.18 5.43 19.46
CA ASN A 116 -7.57 5.82 19.23
C ASN A 116 -7.68 7.19 18.54
N LEU A 117 -8.82 7.48 17.92
CA LEU A 117 -9.13 8.79 17.34
C LEU A 117 -9.52 9.79 18.43
N GLU A 118 -8.69 10.81 18.63
CA GLU A 118 -8.99 11.93 19.53
C GLU A 118 -10.01 12.89 18.95
N ASP A 119 -9.86 13.20 17.66
CA ASP A 119 -10.79 14.00 16.89
C ASP A 119 -11.12 13.26 15.58
N PRO A 120 -12.32 12.68 15.45
CA PRO A 120 -12.78 12.08 14.20
C PRO A 120 -12.64 13.01 12.99
N GLN A 121 -12.84 14.32 13.15
CA GLN A 121 -12.74 15.26 12.04
C GLN A 121 -11.31 15.37 11.47
N SER A 122 -10.29 14.91 12.19
CA SER A 122 -8.91 14.82 11.67
C SER A 122 -8.82 13.96 10.42
N LEU A 123 -9.61 12.87 10.33
CA LEU A 123 -9.68 12.02 9.13
C LEU A 123 -10.32 12.76 7.95
N ARG A 124 -11.38 13.55 8.19
CA ARG A 124 -11.97 14.39 7.14
C ARG A 124 -10.98 15.44 6.64
N ARG A 125 -10.25 16.08 7.56
CA ARG A 125 -9.23 17.09 7.21
C ARG A 125 -8.08 16.46 6.43
N LEU A 126 -7.64 15.25 6.80
CA LEU A 126 -6.64 14.51 6.04
C LEU A 126 -7.15 14.18 4.63
N GLN A 127 -8.39 13.74 4.48
CA GLN A 127 -9.01 13.51 3.18
C GLN A 127 -9.04 14.78 2.31
N GLN A 128 -9.36 15.94 2.91
CA GLN A 128 -9.37 17.22 2.23
C GLN A 128 -7.96 17.67 1.79
N VAL A 129 -6.95 17.47 2.65
CA VAL A 129 -5.53 17.69 2.31
C VAL A 129 -5.12 16.81 1.13
N CYS A 130 -5.45 15.52 1.15
CA CYS A 130 -5.14 14.60 0.06
C CYS A 130 -5.83 15.02 -1.23
N HIS A 131 -7.10 15.43 -1.19
CA HIS A 131 -7.83 15.90 -2.36
C HIS A 131 -7.22 17.18 -2.96
N GLU A 132 -6.93 18.17 -2.11
CA GLU A 132 -6.30 19.42 -2.56
C GLU A 132 -4.90 19.15 -3.11
N ALA A 133 -4.06 18.40 -2.40
CA ALA A 133 -2.71 18.07 -2.86
C ALA A 133 -2.71 17.30 -4.20
N ARG A 134 -3.74 16.49 -4.50
CA ARG A 134 -3.91 15.83 -5.83
C ARG A 134 -4.18 16.82 -6.95
N SER A 135 -4.80 17.98 -6.68
CA SER A 135 -5.00 19.02 -7.69
C SER A 135 -3.71 19.74 -8.08
N HIS A 136 -2.63 19.53 -7.32
CA HIS A 136 -1.30 20.06 -7.57
C HIS A 136 -0.39 18.93 -8.09
N GLU A 137 -0.37 18.74 -9.41
CA GLU A 137 0.39 17.66 -10.06
C GLU A 137 1.86 17.65 -9.60
N GLY A 138 2.34 16.47 -9.18
CA GLY A 138 3.72 16.27 -8.72
C GLY A 138 4.06 16.90 -7.37
N LEU A 139 3.09 17.40 -6.60
CA LEU A 139 3.34 17.95 -5.25
C LEU A 139 3.75 16.83 -4.28
N VAL A 140 2.96 15.75 -4.27
CA VAL A 140 3.23 14.54 -3.50
C VAL A 140 3.89 13.49 -4.39
N LEU A 141 5.02 12.98 -3.94
CA LEU A 141 5.84 12.00 -4.66
C LEU A 141 5.57 10.57 -4.20
N ALA A 142 5.37 10.39 -2.90
CA ALA A 142 5.09 9.12 -2.26
C ALA A 142 4.21 9.34 -1.03
N TYR A 143 3.43 8.32 -0.67
CA TYR A 143 2.49 8.33 0.45
C TYR A 143 2.44 6.93 1.06
N HIS A 144 2.49 6.84 2.39
CA HIS A 144 2.23 5.60 3.10
C HIS A 144 1.62 5.88 4.48
N ASP A 145 0.71 5.03 4.95
CA ASP A 145 0.09 5.18 6.26
C ASP A 145 0.90 4.50 7.37
N ARG A 146 0.68 4.94 8.61
CA ARG A 146 1.23 4.32 9.82
C ARG A 146 0.20 3.34 10.37
N SER A 147 0.62 2.08 10.53
CA SER A 147 -0.19 0.96 11.04
C SER A 147 0.69 0.01 11.86
N ASP A 148 0.60 -1.31 11.66
CA ASP A 148 1.36 -2.32 12.40
C ASP A 148 2.88 -2.05 12.31
N GLY A 149 3.57 -2.05 13.45
CA GLY A 149 5.00 -1.71 13.51
C GLY A 149 5.31 -0.21 13.46
N GLY A 150 4.27 0.63 13.41
CA GLY A 150 4.34 2.06 13.59
C GLY A 150 5.09 2.80 12.49
N LEU A 151 5.67 3.94 12.87
CA LEU A 151 6.40 4.81 11.95
C LEU A 151 7.63 4.10 11.36
N PHE A 152 8.28 3.23 12.13
CA PHE A 152 9.45 2.50 11.66
C PHE A 152 9.12 1.56 10.50
N ALA A 153 8.06 0.74 10.63
CA ALA A 153 7.62 -0.15 9.56
C ALA A 153 7.18 0.64 8.32
N CYS A 154 6.35 1.67 8.50
CA CYS A 154 5.93 2.58 7.43
C CYS A 154 7.12 3.10 6.62
N LEU A 155 8.11 3.70 7.28
CA LEU A 155 9.29 4.25 6.61
C LEU A 155 10.18 3.18 5.98
N ALA A 156 10.36 2.04 6.64
CA ALA A 156 11.12 0.92 6.09
C ALA A 156 10.47 0.41 4.80
N GLU A 157 9.15 0.24 4.76
CA GLU A 157 8.41 -0.19 3.58
C GLU A 157 8.49 0.82 2.44
N MET A 158 8.41 2.12 2.75
CA MET A 158 8.65 3.19 1.77
C MET A 158 10.06 3.09 1.16
N ALA A 159 11.08 2.85 1.99
CA ALA A 159 12.45 2.64 1.55
C ALA A 159 12.61 1.38 0.69
N PHE A 160 11.92 0.29 1.04
CA PHE A 160 11.91 -0.95 0.26
C PHE A 160 11.29 -0.74 -1.12
N ALA A 161 10.14 -0.08 -1.16
CA ALA A 161 9.42 0.23 -2.40
C ALA A 161 10.22 1.18 -3.30
N GLY A 162 10.87 2.19 -2.73
CA GLY A 162 11.69 3.16 -3.46
C GLY A 162 13.12 2.69 -3.79
N ARG A 163 13.58 1.57 -3.20
CA ARG A 163 14.98 1.13 -3.23
C ARG A 163 15.96 2.26 -2.88
N SER A 164 15.65 3.02 -1.84
CA SER A 164 16.45 4.14 -1.38
C SER A 164 16.78 4.02 0.11
N GLY A 165 17.87 4.65 0.55
CA GLY A 165 18.12 4.82 1.97
C GLY A 165 17.24 5.92 2.58
N LEU A 166 17.23 6.02 3.90
CA LEU A 166 16.50 7.02 4.67
C LEU A 166 17.37 7.62 5.77
N THR A 167 17.31 8.93 5.94
CA THR A 167 17.87 9.62 7.11
C THR A 167 16.74 10.30 7.86
N LEU A 168 16.52 9.87 9.10
CA LEU A 168 15.43 10.31 9.95
C LEU A 168 15.95 11.14 11.13
N ASN A 169 15.19 12.15 11.54
CA ASN A 169 15.41 12.90 12.77
C ASN A 169 14.16 12.79 13.66
N LEU A 170 14.33 12.30 14.88
CA LEU A 170 13.24 12.08 15.84
C LEU A 170 13.09 13.18 16.90
N ASP A 171 13.87 14.25 16.84
CA ASP A 171 13.91 15.29 17.88
C ASP A 171 12.51 15.89 18.10
N LEU A 172 11.81 16.22 17.02
CA LEU A 172 10.44 16.77 17.08
C LEU A 172 9.41 15.77 17.63
N LEU A 173 9.66 14.47 17.51
CA LEU A 173 8.75 13.42 17.98
C LEU A 173 9.08 12.96 19.40
N THR A 174 10.19 13.40 19.97
CA THR A 174 10.68 12.95 21.29
C THR A 174 10.89 14.11 22.26
N ILE A 175 10.21 15.24 21.99
CA ILE A 175 10.15 16.38 22.91
C ILE A 175 9.45 15.92 24.20
N ASP A 176 10.18 15.97 25.31
CA ASP A 176 9.61 15.67 26.62
C ASP A 176 8.95 16.93 27.19
N PRO A 177 7.62 16.95 27.39
CA PRO A 177 6.91 18.13 27.91
C PRO A 177 7.30 18.47 29.36
N PHE A 178 7.95 17.55 30.08
CA PHE A 178 8.42 17.76 31.45
C PHE A 178 9.92 18.09 31.53
N ALA A 179 10.66 17.99 30.42
CA ALA A 179 12.05 18.40 30.36
C ALA A 179 12.13 19.93 30.19
N ALA A 180 12.56 20.63 31.24
CA ALA A 180 12.87 22.05 31.14
C ALA A 180 14.27 22.25 30.54
N ASP A 181 14.35 22.88 29.37
CA ASP A 181 15.62 23.30 28.75
C ASP A 181 16.24 24.54 29.44
N TRP A 182 15.57 25.11 30.45
CA TRP A 182 16.02 26.25 31.23
C TRP A 182 16.11 25.90 32.74
N GLY A 183 17.17 26.34 33.42
CA GLY A 183 17.35 26.20 34.87
C GLY A 183 18.76 25.77 35.32
N ASP A 184 19.04 25.94 36.62
CA ASP A 184 20.34 25.62 37.24
C ASP A 184 20.63 24.12 37.33
N PHE A 185 19.59 23.28 37.24
CA PHE A 185 19.71 21.82 37.25
C PHE A 185 19.60 21.27 35.82
N LYS A 186 20.71 21.29 35.08
CA LYS A 186 20.81 20.55 33.82
C LYS A 186 20.72 19.05 34.14
N ILE A 187 19.56 18.44 33.90
CA ILE A 187 19.40 16.98 33.94
C ILE A 187 20.35 16.42 32.89
N ARG A 188 21.33 15.61 33.31
CA ARG A 188 22.28 15.01 32.35
C ARG A 188 21.54 13.93 31.55
N PRO A 189 21.74 13.82 30.23
CA PRO A 189 21.12 12.78 29.41
C PRO A 189 21.37 11.35 29.95
N GLU A 190 22.52 11.15 30.60
CA GLU A 190 22.90 9.88 31.25
C GLU A 190 21.97 9.49 32.41
N GLN A 191 21.41 10.47 33.12
CA GLN A 191 20.55 10.25 34.30
C GLN A 191 19.12 9.84 33.92
N VAL A 192 18.70 10.10 32.67
CA VAL A 192 17.36 9.81 32.14
C VAL A 192 17.42 8.91 30.90
N ALA A 193 18.52 8.17 30.71
CA ALA A 193 18.76 7.35 29.52
C ALA A 193 17.61 6.37 29.21
N VAL A 194 17.05 5.72 30.24
CA VAL A 194 15.94 4.77 30.08
C VAL A 194 14.68 5.45 29.55
N GLN A 195 14.28 6.58 30.14
CA GLN A 195 13.11 7.36 29.68
C GLN A 195 13.33 7.87 28.25
N ARG A 196 14.55 8.25 27.92
CA ARG A 196 14.90 8.68 26.56
C ARG A 196 14.78 7.54 25.57
N ASP A 197 15.31 6.37 25.87
CA ASP A 197 15.18 5.20 24.99
C ASP A 197 13.71 4.81 24.81
N GLU A 198 12.92 4.87 25.89
CA GLU A 198 11.47 4.64 25.84
C GLU A 198 10.75 5.63 24.91
N LEU A 199 11.04 6.94 24.98
CA LEU A 199 10.48 7.94 24.06
C LEU A 199 10.87 7.67 22.60
N THR A 200 12.09 7.18 22.36
CA THR A 200 12.56 6.82 21.01
C THR A 200 11.76 5.64 20.47
N LEU A 201 11.56 4.62 21.29
CA LEU A 201 10.76 3.45 20.93
C LEU A 201 9.29 3.85 20.70
N LYS A 202 8.71 4.66 21.58
CA LYS A 202 7.34 5.17 21.41
C LYS A 202 7.19 5.94 20.11
N ALA A 203 8.07 6.89 19.81
CA ALA A 203 8.02 7.66 18.56
C ALA A 203 8.08 6.78 17.31
N LEU A 204 8.83 5.67 17.34
CA LEU A 204 9.01 4.76 16.21
C LEU A 204 7.92 3.69 16.08
N PHE A 205 7.42 3.16 17.19
CA PHE A 205 6.63 1.92 17.21
C PHE A 205 5.19 2.10 17.72
N ASN A 206 4.77 3.31 18.09
CA ASN A 206 3.34 3.56 18.30
C ASN A 206 2.57 3.35 16.99
N GLU A 207 1.39 2.73 17.11
CA GLU A 207 0.52 2.38 15.98
C GLU A 207 -0.68 3.33 15.92
N GLU A 208 -0.45 4.59 16.29
CA GLU A 208 -1.41 5.66 16.15
C GLU A 208 -1.71 5.95 14.69
N LEU A 209 -2.91 6.46 14.39
CA LEU A 209 -3.24 6.86 13.02
C LEU A 209 -2.34 8.00 12.55
N GLY A 210 -1.91 7.92 11.30
CA GLY A 210 -1.04 8.93 10.69
C GLY A 210 -0.56 8.49 9.33
N VAL A 211 0.08 9.41 8.62
CA VAL A 211 0.62 9.14 7.27
C VAL A 211 1.96 9.83 7.09
N VAL A 212 2.81 9.26 6.25
CA VAL A 212 4.05 9.88 5.79
C VAL A 212 3.92 10.24 4.32
N VAL A 213 4.26 11.49 4.01
CA VAL A 213 4.22 12.04 2.66
C VAL A 213 5.62 12.49 2.26
N GLN A 214 6.05 12.11 1.05
CA GLN A 214 7.26 12.63 0.44
C GLN A 214 6.91 13.79 -0.50
N VAL A 215 7.59 14.92 -0.36
CA VAL A 215 7.51 16.07 -1.27
C VAL A 215 8.91 16.55 -1.64
N THR A 216 9.04 17.34 -2.72
CA THR A 216 10.32 18.01 -2.99
C THR A 216 10.59 19.10 -1.97
N ARG A 217 11.87 19.37 -1.69
CA ARG A 217 12.29 20.46 -0.79
C ARG A 217 11.72 21.80 -1.25
N GLU A 218 11.72 22.05 -2.55
CA GLU A 218 11.22 23.28 -3.18
C GLU A 218 9.72 23.50 -2.95
N ARG A 219 8.92 22.43 -3.02
CA ARG A 219 7.45 22.50 -2.88
C ARG A 219 6.96 22.17 -1.48
N ARG A 220 7.87 21.99 -0.51
CA ARG A 220 7.54 21.77 0.89
C ARG A 220 6.59 22.84 1.42
N SER A 221 6.89 24.12 1.20
CA SER A 221 6.10 25.22 1.76
C SER A 221 4.66 25.20 1.24
N GLU A 222 4.48 24.91 -0.06
CA GLU A 222 3.17 24.73 -0.69
C GLU A 222 2.36 23.62 0.00
N PHE A 223 2.97 22.45 0.25
CA PHE A 223 2.31 21.37 0.97
C PHE A 223 1.98 21.72 2.43
N MET A 224 2.89 22.40 3.13
CA MET A 224 2.66 22.84 4.51
C MET A 224 1.54 23.90 4.62
N ASP A 225 1.36 24.74 3.59
CA ASP A 225 0.27 25.70 3.54
C ASP A 225 -1.08 25.01 3.32
N ILE A 226 -1.15 23.94 2.52
CA ILE A 226 -2.35 23.09 2.41
C ILE A 226 -2.69 22.47 3.77
N LEU A 227 -1.70 21.92 4.48
CA LEU A 227 -1.90 21.40 5.84
C LEU A 227 -2.42 22.48 6.79
N ARG A 228 -1.93 23.72 6.68
CA ARG A 228 -2.39 24.85 7.50
C ARG A 228 -3.84 25.22 7.21
N LYS A 229 -4.18 25.31 5.93
CA LYS A 229 -5.54 25.63 5.47
C LYS A 229 -6.57 24.64 6.04
N HIS A 230 -6.20 23.37 6.12
CA HIS A 230 -7.05 22.31 6.67
C HIS A 230 -6.77 21.99 8.14
N GLY A 231 -6.08 22.87 8.89
CA GLY A 231 -5.94 22.74 10.34
C GLY A 231 -5.11 21.54 10.83
N LEU A 232 -4.19 21.02 10.01
CA LEU A 232 -3.30 19.90 10.35
C LEU A 232 -1.83 20.32 10.54
N SER A 233 -1.51 21.62 10.53
CA SER A 233 -0.11 22.08 10.71
C SER A 233 0.54 21.64 12.02
N SER A 234 -0.19 21.62 13.13
CA SER A 234 0.35 21.23 14.44
C SER A 234 0.64 19.74 14.55
N SER A 235 0.01 18.94 13.68
CA SER A 235 0.19 17.49 13.55
C SER A 235 1.27 17.13 12.54
N ALA A 236 1.85 18.11 11.83
CA ALA A 236 2.77 17.87 10.74
C ALA A 236 4.22 18.08 11.16
N HIS A 237 5.04 17.05 11.01
CA HIS A 237 6.44 17.04 11.39
C HIS A 237 7.32 16.65 10.20
N GLU A 238 8.33 17.47 9.89
CA GLU A 238 9.39 17.05 8.99
C GLU A 238 10.31 16.09 9.73
N ILE A 239 10.37 14.84 9.28
CA ILE A 239 10.99 13.75 10.02
C ILE A 239 12.23 13.18 9.33
N GLY A 240 12.56 13.65 8.12
CA GLY A 240 13.73 13.15 7.40
C GLY A 240 13.67 13.34 5.90
N TYR A 241 14.48 12.56 5.19
CA TYR A 241 14.59 12.58 3.73
C TYR A 241 15.15 11.24 3.20
N ALA A 242 14.94 10.98 1.91
CA ALA A 242 15.55 9.85 1.21
C ALA A 242 17.03 10.13 0.93
N ASN A 243 17.92 9.19 1.27
CA ASN A 243 19.35 9.32 1.08
C ASN A 243 19.88 8.32 0.02
N PRO A 244 21.04 8.60 -0.61
CA PRO A 244 21.61 7.74 -1.65
C PRO A 244 22.50 6.61 -1.11
N ARG A 245 22.61 6.44 0.23
CA ARG A 245 23.57 5.53 0.86
C ARG A 245 23.07 4.09 1.01
N ASP A 246 21.82 3.82 0.66
CA ASP A 246 21.13 2.54 0.91
C ASP A 246 21.16 2.12 2.40
N GLN A 247 21.16 3.12 3.29
CA GLN A 247 21.14 2.95 4.75
C GLN A 247 19.87 3.58 5.31
N ILE A 248 19.25 2.91 6.27
CA ILE A 248 18.25 3.50 7.15
C ILE A 248 18.97 3.97 8.41
N GLU A 249 19.00 5.29 8.58
CA GLU A 249 19.70 5.99 9.66
C GLU A 249 18.69 6.78 10.49
N ILE A 250 18.78 6.67 11.80
CA ILE A 250 17.90 7.38 12.74
C ILE A 250 18.79 8.24 13.64
N TYR A 251 18.51 9.53 13.64
CA TYR A 251 19.20 10.53 14.44
C TYR A 251 18.31 11.07 15.56
N ARG A 252 18.95 11.31 16.70
CA ARG A 252 18.40 12.06 17.82
C ARG A 252 19.50 12.89 18.47
N ASP A 253 19.25 14.16 18.74
CA ASP A 253 20.21 15.14 19.26
C ASP A 253 21.52 15.15 18.46
N ALA A 254 21.39 15.16 17.12
CA ALA A 254 22.48 15.05 16.15
C ALA A 254 23.34 13.77 16.25
N LYS A 255 22.96 12.78 17.07
CA LYS A 255 23.63 11.48 17.18
C LYS A 255 22.87 10.42 16.40
N CYS A 256 23.58 9.64 15.59
CA CYS A 256 23.02 8.44 14.95
C CYS A 256 22.80 7.36 16.01
N VAL A 257 21.55 7.04 16.33
CA VAL A 257 21.17 6.05 17.34
C VAL A 257 20.87 4.67 16.74
N PHE A 258 20.55 4.63 15.45
CA PHE A 258 20.36 3.39 14.70
C PHE A 258 20.83 3.55 13.25
N GLN A 259 21.52 2.55 12.73
CA GLN A 259 21.97 2.49 11.34
C GLN A 259 22.00 1.03 10.88
N GLN A 260 21.29 0.72 9.80
CA GLN A 260 21.36 -0.58 9.12
C GLN A 260 21.21 -0.44 7.60
N PRO A 261 21.83 -1.34 6.82
CA PRO A 261 21.56 -1.44 5.40
C PRO A 261 20.07 -1.72 5.14
N ARG A 262 19.49 -1.02 4.18
CA ARG A 262 18.07 -1.21 3.80
C ARG A 262 17.81 -2.66 3.38
N SER A 263 18.71 -3.28 2.61
CA SER A 263 18.57 -4.68 2.17
C SER A 263 18.44 -5.66 3.33
N ARG A 264 19.24 -5.49 4.39
CA ARG A 264 19.20 -6.35 5.58
C ARG A 264 17.86 -6.27 6.31
N LEU A 265 17.29 -5.07 6.39
CA LEU A 265 15.96 -4.87 6.96
C LEU A 265 14.88 -5.49 6.06
N GLN A 266 15.01 -5.36 4.73
CA GLN A 266 14.08 -5.97 3.79
C GLN A 266 14.15 -7.51 3.79
N GLU A 267 15.34 -8.10 3.93
CA GLU A 267 15.50 -9.55 4.14
C GLU A 267 14.77 -10.02 5.39
N SER A 268 14.92 -9.27 6.50
CA SER A 268 14.25 -9.59 7.76
C SER A 268 12.73 -9.53 7.59
N TRP A 269 12.23 -8.48 6.94
CA TRP A 269 10.81 -8.30 6.63
C TRP A 269 10.27 -9.41 5.70
N SER A 270 11.04 -9.79 4.68
CA SER A 270 10.62 -10.78 3.67
C SER A 270 10.80 -12.24 4.13
N LYS A 271 11.44 -12.47 5.28
CA LYS A 271 11.87 -13.81 5.71
C LYS A 271 10.69 -14.77 5.87
N VAL A 272 9.56 -14.31 6.41
CA VAL A 272 8.36 -15.13 6.60
C VAL A 272 7.82 -15.63 5.26
N SER A 273 7.64 -14.72 4.29
CA SER A 273 7.18 -15.06 2.93
C SER A 273 8.12 -16.03 2.23
N PHE A 274 9.43 -15.85 2.40
CA PHE A 274 10.43 -16.77 1.86
C PHE A 274 10.32 -18.19 2.46
N GLU A 275 10.12 -18.31 3.78
CA GLU A 275 9.97 -19.60 4.43
C GLU A 275 8.69 -20.33 3.97
N PHE A 276 7.59 -19.60 3.80
CA PHE A 276 6.36 -20.16 3.23
C PHE A 276 6.55 -20.61 1.77
N ALA A 277 7.08 -19.73 0.92
CA ALA A 277 7.33 -20.02 -0.49
C ALA A 277 8.29 -21.21 -0.67
N SER A 278 9.32 -21.32 0.16
CA SER A 278 10.28 -22.43 0.08
C SER A 278 9.69 -23.79 0.46
N ARG A 279 8.64 -23.80 1.30
CA ARG A 279 7.93 -25.03 1.71
C ARG A 279 6.80 -25.39 0.75
N ARG A 280 6.16 -24.39 0.14
CA ARG A 280 5.00 -24.55 -0.74
C ARG A 280 5.40 -24.75 -2.21
N ASP A 281 6.40 -24.00 -2.69
CA ASP A 281 6.75 -23.86 -4.10
C ASP A 281 8.11 -24.52 -4.38
N ASN A 282 8.74 -24.21 -5.53
CA ASN A 282 10.10 -24.65 -5.80
C ASN A 282 11.10 -23.86 -4.92
N PRO A 283 11.83 -24.50 -4.00
CA PRO A 283 12.71 -23.81 -3.06
C PRO A 283 13.89 -23.09 -3.73
N ALA A 284 14.34 -23.55 -4.90
CA ALA A 284 15.39 -22.87 -5.65
C ALA A 284 14.91 -21.53 -6.23
N LEU A 285 13.68 -21.48 -6.74
CA LEU A 285 13.08 -20.23 -7.24
C LEU A 285 12.76 -19.27 -6.10
N ALA A 286 12.25 -19.78 -4.98
CA ALA A 286 12.02 -18.98 -3.78
C ALA A 286 13.33 -18.34 -3.27
N ARG A 287 14.44 -19.09 -3.28
CA ARG A 287 15.77 -18.58 -2.92
C ARG A 287 16.25 -17.50 -3.88
N GLN A 288 16.14 -17.72 -5.19
CA GLN A 288 16.52 -16.72 -6.19
C GLN A 288 15.74 -15.40 -6.00
N ALA A 289 14.43 -15.48 -5.74
CA ALA A 289 13.61 -14.29 -5.48
C ALA A 289 14.04 -13.56 -4.18
N PHE A 290 14.39 -14.30 -3.12
CA PHE A 290 14.83 -13.72 -1.86
C PHE A 290 16.23 -13.07 -1.97
N GLU A 291 17.16 -13.69 -2.68
CA GLU A 291 18.50 -13.13 -2.93
C GLU A 291 18.44 -11.83 -3.74
N ALA A 292 17.43 -11.66 -4.61
CA ALA A 292 17.23 -10.44 -5.39
C ALA A 292 16.97 -9.18 -4.55
N LEU A 293 16.63 -9.30 -3.26
CA LEU A 293 16.41 -8.15 -2.35
C LEU A 293 17.68 -7.33 -2.09
N HIS A 294 18.86 -7.93 -2.28
CA HIS A 294 20.16 -7.27 -2.15
C HIS A 294 20.45 -6.30 -3.31
N GLN A 295 19.62 -6.32 -4.36
CA GLN A 295 19.78 -5.44 -5.48
C GLN A 295 19.41 -4.00 -5.11
N THR A 296 20.35 -3.08 -5.29
CA THR A 296 20.21 -1.67 -4.91
C THR A 296 19.80 -0.74 -6.06
N LYS A 297 19.84 -1.21 -7.32
CA LYS A 297 19.42 -0.40 -8.46
C LYS A 297 17.90 -0.28 -8.52
N ALA A 298 17.41 0.86 -9.01
CA ALA A 298 15.99 1.07 -9.26
C ALA A 298 15.42 -0.01 -10.21
N PRO A 299 14.14 -0.44 -10.05
CA PRO A 299 13.54 -1.49 -10.89
C PRO A 299 13.57 -1.18 -12.40
N GLN A 300 13.56 0.09 -12.80
CA GLN A 300 13.63 0.49 -14.21
C GLN A 300 14.97 0.10 -14.87
N ALA A 301 16.04 -0.06 -14.09
CA ALA A 301 17.34 -0.52 -14.58
C ALA A 301 17.32 -1.98 -15.07
N TYR A 302 16.21 -2.69 -14.87
CA TYR A 302 16.03 -4.10 -15.25
C TYR A 302 15.05 -4.30 -16.40
N LEU A 303 14.39 -3.24 -16.88
CA LEU A 303 13.67 -3.31 -18.15
C LEU A 303 14.69 -3.42 -19.29
N PRO A 304 14.45 -4.26 -20.31
CA PRO A 304 15.33 -4.31 -21.47
C PRO A 304 15.48 -2.90 -22.06
N GLU A 305 16.72 -2.45 -22.31
CA GLU A 305 16.97 -1.11 -22.85
C GLU A 305 16.17 -0.84 -24.13
N ALA A 306 15.98 -1.86 -24.97
CA ALA A 306 15.16 -1.78 -26.17
C ALA A 306 13.68 -1.48 -25.87
N LEU A 307 13.13 -2.02 -24.78
CA LEU A 307 11.76 -1.73 -24.34
C LEU A 307 11.66 -0.32 -23.78
N VAL A 308 12.60 0.08 -22.92
CA VAL A 308 12.65 1.44 -22.36
C VAL A 308 12.72 2.47 -23.49
N ARG A 309 13.67 2.28 -24.42
CA ARG A 309 13.84 3.16 -25.57
C ARG A 309 12.58 3.24 -26.43
N ARG A 310 11.94 2.10 -26.70
CA ARG A 310 10.72 2.07 -27.53
C ARG A 310 9.53 2.73 -26.84
N LEU A 311 9.39 2.57 -25.52
CA LEU A 311 8.36 3.28 -24.75
C LEU A 311 8.62 4.79 -24.74
N SER A 312 9.87 5.22 -24.59
CA SER A 312 10.24 6.64 -24.69
C SER A 312 10.00 7.21 -26.10
N GLU A 313 10.42 6.51 -27.15
CA GLU A 313 10.16 6.89 -28.55
C GLU A 313 8.66 7.00 -28.84
N LEU A 314 7.84 6.08 -28.33
CA LEU A 314 6.38 6.15 -28.45
C LEU A 314 5.79 7.33 -27.70
N THR A 315 6.35 7.70 -26.54
CA THR A 315 5.90 8.86 -25.75
C THR A 315 6.25 10.18 -26.45
N GLU A 316 7.43 10.26 -27.06
CA GLU A 316 7.89 11.44 -27.81
C GLU A 316 7.17 11.61 -29.16
N GLN A 317 6.94 10.52 -29.89
CA GLN A 317 6.26 10.55 -31.20
C GLN A 317 4.78 10.87 -31.11
N THR A 318 4.13 10.58 -29.97
CA THR A 318 2.70 10.78 -29.79
C THR A 318 2.34 12.17 -29.28
N GLY A 319 3.33 13.01 -28.93
CA GLY A 319 3.07 14.33 -28.35
C GLY A 319 2.17 14.28 -27.11
N SER A 320 2.07 13.10 -26.46
CA SER A 320 1.13 12.86 -25.38
C SER A 320 1.63 13.56 -24.12
N THR A 321 1.27 14.83 -24.00
CA THR A 321 0.83 15.32 -22.69
C THR A 321 -0.23 14.33 -22.19
N ARG A 322 -0.28 14.08 -20.88
CA ARG A 322 -1.16 13.13 -20.16
C ARG A 322 -2.67 13.26 -20.46
N THR A 323 -3.07 14.11 -21.39
CA THR A 323 -4.38 14.23 -22.00
C THR A 323 -4.56 13.13 -23.05
N GLY A 324 -5.49 12.20 -22.81
CA GLY A 324 -5.75 11.00 -23.62
C GLY A 324 -6.28 11.25 -25.04
N GLU A 325 -5.55 11.99 -25.86
CA GLU A 325 -5.80 12.07 -27.30
C GLU A 325 -5.26 10.83 -28.03
N SER A 326 -6.04 10.40 -29.02
CA SER A 326 -5.96 9.10 -29.68
C SER A 326 -4.58 8.76 -30.26
N LEU A 327 -4.09 7.55 -29.94
CA LEU A 327 -2.85 6.90 -30.41
C LEU A 327 -2.85 6.55 -31.91
N ALA A 328 -3.52 7.33 -32.76
CA ALA A 328 -3.74 6.97 -34.16
C ALA A 328 -2.47 7.17 -35.01
N SER A 329 -1.65 6.11 -35.11
CA SER A 329 -0.68 5.98 -36.20
C SER A 329 -1.38 6.03 -37.58
N PRO A 330 -0.69 6.45 -38.66
CA PRO A 330 -1.28 6.45 -40.01
C PRO A 330 -1.77 5.07 -40.48
N LYS A 331 -1.19 3.97 -39.98
CA LYS A 331 -1.63 2.60 -40.27
C LYS A 331 -2.90 2.21 -39.50
N SER A 332 -3.07 2.69 -38.27
CA SER A 332 -4.32 2.49 -37.53
C SER A 332 -5.45 3.36 -38.08
N ALA A 333 -5.16 4.48 -38.73
CA ALA A 333 -6.19 5.25 -39.46
C ALA A 333 -6.78 4.48 -40.65
N ALA A 334 -5.95 3.74 -41.41
CA ALA A 334 -6.43 2.89 -42.51
C ALA A 334 -7.24 1.68 -42.01
N LEU A 335 -6.82 1.06 -40.91
CA LEU A 335 -7.58 -0.02 -40.26
C LEU A 335 -8.88 0.48 -39.64
N ALA A 336 -8.88 1.67 -39.04
CA ALA A 336 -10.08 2.28 -38.49
C ALA A 336 -11.14 2.62 -39.57
N LEU A 337 -10.71 2.83 -40.83
CA LEU A 337 -11.61 3.04 -41.96
C LEU A 337 -12.24 1.73 -42.47
N SER A 338 -11.46 0.64 -42.57
CA SER A 338 -11.95 -0.64 -43.08
C SER A 338 -12.56 -1.56 -42.02
N ARG A 339 -12.22 -1.33 -40.74
CA ARG A 339 -12.61 -2.10 -39.55
C ARG A 339 -12.70 -3.61 -39.79
N PRO A 340 -11.59 -4.27 -40.15
CA PRO A 340 -11.62 -5.71 -40.45
C PRO A 340 -12.11 -6.50 -39.23
N ARG A 341 -12.95 -7.50 -39.48
CA ARG A 341 -13.51 -8.36 -38.43
C ARG A 341 -12.46 -9.30 -37.86
N ILE A 342 -12.39 -9.37 -36.54
CA ILE A 342 -11.54 -10.32 -35.82
C ILE A 342 -12.43 -11.19 -34.92
N ALA A 343 -12.30 -12.50 -35.04
CA ALA A 343 -12.94 -13.43 -34.11
C ALA A 343 -12.17 -13.45 -32.79
N ILE A 344 -12.78 -12.92 -31.74
CA ILE A 344 -12.33 -13.04 -30.35
C ILE A 344 -12.84 -14.40 -29.85
N LEU A 345 -12.02 -15.43 -30.07
CA LEU A 345 -12.42 -16.81 -29.86
C LEU A 345 -12.34 -17.17 -28.37
N ARG A 346 -13.40 -17.79 -27.86
CA ARG A 346 -13.48 -18.27 -26.46
C ARG A 346 -14.19 -19.60 -26.30
N GLU A 347 -13.88 -20.26 -25.20
CA GLU A 347 -14.49 -21.49 -24.71
C GLU A 347 -14.93 -21.31 -23.24
N GLN A 348 -15.72 -22.23 -22.70
CA GLN A 348 -16.06 -22.28 -21.28
C GLN A 348 -14.80 -22.21 -20.39
N GLY A 349 -14.77 -21.24 -19.48
CA GLY A 349 -13.63 -21.01 -18.58
C GLY A 349 -12.57 -20.03 -19.13
N VAL A 350 -12.67 -19.60 -20.39
CA VAL A 350 -11.94 -18.43 -20.88
C VAL A 350 -12.44 -17.18 -20.16
N ASN A 351 -11.50 -16.30 -19.78
CA ASN A 351 -11.80 -15.11 -18.98
C ASN A 351 -11.07 -13.84 -19.43
N GLY A 352 -10.23 -13.91 -20.46
CA GLY A 352 -9.48 -12.77 -20.99
C GLY A 352 -9.99 -12.20 -22.31
N GLN A 353 -11.23 -12.54 -22.72
CA GLN A 353 -11.80 -12.14 -24.00
C GLN A 353 -12.14 -10.65 -24.09
N ILE A 354 -12.47 -9.99 -22.97
CA ILE A 354 -12.97 -8.61 -22.98
C ILE A 354 -11.82 -7.63 -23.25
N GLU A 355 -10.71 -7.79 -22.53
CA GLU A 355 -9.51 -6.97 -22.73
C GLU A 355 -8.85 -7.26 -24.08
N MET A 356 -8.93 -8.50 -24.57
CA MET A 356 -8.45 -8.85 -25.90
C MET A 356 -9.27 -8.13 -26.97
N ALA A 357 -10.60 -8.18 -26.88
CA ALA A 357 -11.49 -7.43 -27.76
C ALA A 357 -11.17 -5.93 -27.75
N ALA A 358 -11.04 -5.33 -26.56
CA ALA A 358 -10.73 -3.92 -26.39
C ALA A 358 -9.39 -3.53 -27.03
N ALA A 359 -8.36 -4.37 -26.92
CA ALA A 359 -7.07 -4.14 -27.55
C ALA A 359 -7.16 -4.13 -29.08
N PHE A 360 -7.93 -5.05 -29.67
CA PHE A 360 -8.17 -5.08 -31.11
C PHE A 360 -9.04 -3.91 -31.59
N GLU A 361 -10.06 -3.51 -30.84
CA GLU A 361 -10.86 -2.33 -31.15
C GLU A 361 -10.02 -1.04 -31.11
N ALA A 362 -9.15 -0.89 -30.11
CA ALA A 362 -8.21 0.23 -30.03
C ALA A 362 -7.21 0.26 -31.20
N ALA A 363 -6.89 -0.90 -31.77
CA ALA A 363 -6.08 -1.03 -32.98
C ALA A 363 -6.86 -0.80 -34.30
N GLY A 364 -8.20 -0.64 -34.23
CA GLY A 364 -9.07 -0.32 -35.37
C GLY A 364 -9.86 -1.51 -35.93
N PHE A 365 -9.92 -2.66 -35.26
CA PHE A 365 -10.68 -3.82 -35.71
C PHE A 365 -12.17 -3.76 -35.31
N GLU A 366 -13.00 -4.58 -35.96
CA GLU A 366 -14.35 -4.92 -35.47
C GLU A 366 -14.25 -6.25 -34.71
N ALA A 367 -14.27 -6.20 -33.37
CA ALA A 367 -14.13 -7.38 -32.53
C ALA A 367 -15.45 -8.13 -32.39
N TRP A 368 -15.47 -9.42 -32.74
CA TRP A 368 -16.64 -10.29 -32.64
C TRP A 368 -16.42 -11.32 -31.53
N ASP A 369 -17.32 -11.39 -30.55
CA ASP A 369 -17.33 -12.49 -29.59
C ASP A 369 -17.74 -13.78 -30.30
N VAL A 370 -16.84 -14.76 -30.33
CA VAL A 370 -17.09 -16.05 -30.98
C VAL A 370 -16.86 -17.15 -29.95
N HIS A 371 -17.95 -17.69 -29.41
CA HIS A 371 -17.88 -18.88 -28.57
C HIS A 371 -17.70 -20.12 -29.45
N MET A 372 -17.00 -21.14 -28.96
CA MET A 372 -16.97 -22.47 -29.60
C MET A 372 -18.35 -23.04 -29.94
N THR A 373 -19.40 -22.77 -29.13
CA THR A 373 -20.77 -23.18 -29.45
C THR A 373 -21.34 -22.46 -30.68
N ASP A 374 -20.92 -21.22 -30.95
CA ASP A 374 -21.33 -20.49 -32.16
C ASP A 374 -20.73 -21.13 -33.42
N LEU A 375 -19.52 -21.70 -33.32
CA LEU A 375 -18.90 -22.44 -34.41
C LEU A 375 -19.54 -23.83 -34.58
N LEU A 376 -19.76 -24.56 -33.48
CA LEU A 376 -20.38 -25.89 -33.51
C LEU A 376 -21.82 -25.84 -34.05
N ASP A 377 -22.59 -24.84 -33.62
CA ASP A 377 -23.98 -24.64 -34.05
C ASP A 377 -24.06 -23.87 -35.39
N GLN A 378 -22.92 -23.57 -36.03
CA GLN A 378 -22.83 -22.84 -37.30
C GLN A 378 -23.53 -21.47 -37.30
N ARG A 379 -23.59 -20.80 -36.14
CA ARG A 379 -24.12 -19.44 -36.00
C ARG A 379 -23.19 -18.40 -36.63
N ILE A 380 -21.88 -18.66 -36.62
CA ILE A 380 -20.83 -17.81 -37.19
C ILE A 380 -19.81 -18.68 -37.92
N GLY A 381 -19.38 -18.24 -39.10
CA GLY A 381 -18.29 -18.85 -39.88
C GLY A 381 -16.99 -18.04 -39.80
N LEU A 382 -15.85 -18.72 -39.62
CA LEU A 382 -14.53 -18.08 -39.57
C LEU A 382 -14.07 -17.50 -40.91
N ASP A 383 -14.64 -17.97 -42.02
CA ASP A 383 -14.42 -17.45 -43.38
C ASP A 383 -14.89 -16.00 -43.56
N SER A 384 -15.81 -15.55 -42.71
CA SER A 384 -16.29 -14.16 -42.67
C SER A 384 -15.37 -13.20 -41.88
N MET A 385 -14.27 -13.70 -41.33
CA MET A 385 -13.37 -12.97 -40.44
C MET A 385 -12.02 -12.72 -41.13
N ALA A 386 -11.43 -11.54 -40.89
CA ALA A 386 -10.08 -11.22 -41.38
C ALA A 386 -8.98 -11.91 -40.55
N GLY A 387 -9.33 -12.39 -39.35
CA GLY A 387 -8.45 -13.17 -38.49
C GLY A 387 -9.17 -13.66 -37.25
N LEU A 388 -8.43 -14.37 -36.39
CA LEU A 388 -8.91 -14.85 -35.10
C LEU A 388 -7.82 -14.69 -34.04
N VAL A 389 -8.24 -14.61 -32.78
CA VAL A 389 -7.40 -14.68 -31.59
C VAL A 389 -8.02 -15.63 -30.57
N ALA A 390 -7.26 -16.63 -30.11
CA ALA A 390 -7.67 -17.48 -29.01
C ALA A 390 -7.34 -16.77 -27.69
N CYS A 391 -8.36 -16.49 -26.88
CA CYS A 391 -8.21 -15.70 -25.66
C CYS A 391 -7.68 -16.54 -24.49
N GLY A 392 -7.01 -15.88 -23.55
CA GLY A 392 -6.49 -16.50 -22.35
C GLY A 392 -7.57 -16.84 -21.31
N GLY A 393 -7.26 -17.78 -20.43
CA GLY A 393 -8.08 -18.16 -19.29
C GLY A 393 -7.85 -19.61 -18.91
N PHE A 394 -8.83 -20.21 -18.22
CA PHE A 394 -8.78 -21.57 -17.71
C PHE A 394 -9.84 -22.41 -18.41
N SER A 395 -9.71 -22.61 -19.72
CA SER A 395 -10.66 -23.41 -20.49
C SER A 395 -10.79 -24.80 -19.88
N PHE A 396 -12.00 -25.23 -19.55
CA PHE A 396 -12.28 -26.47 -18.80
C PHE A 396 -11.52 -26.61 -17.46
N GLY A 397 -11.11 -25.49 -16.85
CA GLY A 397 -10.35 -25.48 -15.60
C GLY A 397 -8.93 -26.06 -15.71
N ASP A 398 -8.35 -26.05 -16.92
CA ASP A 398 -7.04 -26.66 -17.25
C ASP A 398 -6.92 -28.16 -16.93
N VAL A 399 -8.06 -28.82 -16.70
CA VAL A 399 -8.12 -30.26 -16.51
C VAL A 399 -7.67 -30.95 -17.80
N LEU A 400 -6.91 -32.03 -17.67
CA LEU A 400 -6.23 -32.73 -18.77
C LEU A 400 -5.09 -31.92 -19.43
N GLY A 401 -4.67 -30.82 -18.81
CA GLY A 401 -3.60 -29.93 -19.29
C GLY A 401 -4.16 -28.67 -19.94
N ALA A 402 -3.57 -27.53 -19.61
CA ALA A 402 -4.03 -26.22 -20.06
C ALA A 402 -4.20 -26.16 -21.60
N GLY A 403 -5.39 -25.77 -22.05
CA GLY A 403 -5.76 -25.66 -23.46
C GLY A 403 -6.03 -26.98 -24.19
N ASN A 404 -5.70 -28.15 -23.63
CA ASN A 404 -5.86 -29.42 -24.33
C ASN A 404 -7.33 -29.75 -24.64
N GLY A 405 -8.22 -29.57 -23.66
CA GLY A 405 -9.65 -29.87 -23.84
C GLY A 405 -10.35 -28.94 -24.85
N TRP A 406 -9.83 -27.74 -25.07
CA TRP A 406 -10.34 -26.82 -26.09
C TRP A 406 -9.76 -27.15 -27.47
N ALA A 407 -8.51 -27.58 -27.55
CA ALA A 407 -7.87 -27.95 -28.81
C ALA A 407 -8.35 -29.30 -29.37
N SER A 408 -8.77 -30.22 -28.50
CA SER A 408 -9.28 -31.56 -28.84
C SER A 408 -10.70 -31.53 -29.36
#